data_AF-A0A392S3H8-F1
#
_entry.id   AF-A0A392S3H8-F1
#
_cell.length_a   1.000
_cell.length_b   1.000
_cell.length_c   1.000
_cell.angle_alpha   90.00
_cell.angle_beta   90.00
_cell.angle_gamma   90.00
#
_symmetry.space_group_name_H-M   'P 1'
#
loop_
_entity.id
_entity.type
_entity.pdbx_description
1 polymer ?
#
loop_
_entity_poly.entity_id
_entity_poly.type
_entity_poly.pdbx_seq_one_letter_code
_entity_poly.pdbx_strand_id
1 'polypeptide(L)' 'HAFSHRGGLLTLWDSSEVEVWSSESHKHVLWCHGRLSKSGEEFSVANIYAPCDPRAKQEL' A
#
# COMPACT_ATOMS: atom_id res chain seq x y z
N HIS A 1 -17.19 -7.05 -25.10
CA HIS A 1 -16.28 -7.57 -24.05
C HIS A 1 -15.57 -6.38 -23.40
N ALA A 2 -15.92 -6.05 -22.16
CA ALA A 2 -15.24 -4.98 -21.42
C ALA A 2 -14.05 -5.58 -20.66
N PHE A 3 -12.85 -5.05 -20.87
CA PHE A 3 -11.68 -5.40 -20.08
C PHE A 3 -11.78 -4.72 -18.72
N SER A 4 -12.05 -5.52 -17.67
CA SER A 4 -11.92 -5.06 -16.29
C SER A 4 -10.44 -4.86 -15.97
N HIS A 5 -10.00 -3.61 -15.87
CA HIS A 5 -8.67 -3.29 -15.34
C HIS A 5 -8.72 -3.44 -13.83
N ARG A 6 -8.11 -4.51 -13.29
CA ARG A 6 -7.91 -4.67 -11.85
C ARG A 6 -6.71 -3.79 -11.45
N GLY A 7 -6.99 -2.54 -11.07
CA GLY A 7 -6.00 -1.72 -10.37
C GLY A 7 -5.66 -2.37 -9.02
N GLY A 8 -4.39 -2.29 -8.61
CA GLY A 8 -3.90 -2.88 -7.36
C GLY A 8 -2.83 -2.00 -6.73
N LEU A 9 -2.54 -2.27 -5.46
CA LEU A 9 -1.51 -1.59 -4.69
C LEU A 9 -0.17 -2.32 -4.82
N LEU A 10 0.90 -1.57 -5.05
CA LEU A 10 2.27 -2.07 -5.12
C LEU A 10 3.17 -1.17 -4.28
N THR A 11 3.93 -1.78 -3.37
CA THR A 11 4.99 -1.13 -2.59
C THR A 11 6.31 -1.83 -2.94
N LEU A 12 7.35 -1.06 -3.28
CA LEU A 12 8.68 -1.55 -3.61
C LEU A 12 9.70 -0.96 -2.62
N TRP A 13 10.74 -1.74 -2.32
CA TRP A 13 11.84 -1.31 -1.45
C TRP A 13 13.15 -1.98 -1.89
N ASP A 14 14.27 -1.43 -1.44
CA ASP A 14 15.60 -2.02 -1.60
C ASP A 14 15.84 -3.04 -0.48
N SER A 15 16.04 -4.31 -0.84
CA SER A 15 16.27 -5.41 0.11
C SER A 15 17.61 -5.31 0.86
N SER A 16 18.53 -4.45 0.41
CA SER A 16 19.78 -4.19 1.13
C SER A 16 19.62 -3.18 2.27
N GLU A 17 18.54 -2.39 2.24
CA GLU A 17 18.25 -1.33 3.22
C GLU A 17 17.08 -1.70 4.14
N VAL A 18 16.14 -2.53 3.66
CA VAL A 18 14.90 -2.87 4.37
C VAL A 18 14.65 -4.37 4.35
N GLU A 19 14.44 -4.93 5.53
CA GLU A 19 13.84 -6.24 5.73
C GLU A 19 12.34 -6.09 5.96
N VAL A 20 11.50 -6.85 5.23
CA VAL A 20 10.04 -6.90 5.45
C VAL A 20 9.67 -8.26 6.02
N TRP A 21 9.02 -8.26 7.17
CA TRP A 21 8.71 -9.49 7.91
C TRP A 21 7.21 -9.82 7.98
N SER A 22 6.34 -8.85 7.71
CA SER A 22 4.88 -9.07 7.59
C SER A 22 4.25 -8.09 6.63
N SER A 23 3.17 -8.52 5.98
CA SER A 23 2.32 -7.68 5.15
C SER A 23 0.84 -8.03 5.33
N GLU A 24 -0.01 -7.01 5.39
CA GLU A 24 -1.45 -7.16 5.56
C GLU A 24 -2.19 -6.39 4.45
N SER A 25 -3.15 -7.03 3.79
CA SER A 25 -3.93 -6.40 2.72
C SER A 25 -5.39 -6.22 3.13
N HIS A 26 -5.89 -5.00 3.00
CA HIS A 26 -7.31 -4.64 3.09
C HIS A 26 -7.79 -4.02 1.77
N LYS A 27 -9.12 -3.81 1.63
CA LYS A 27 -9.76 -3.34 0.38
C LYS A 27 -9.06 -2.16 -0.31
N HIS A 28 -8.48 -1.24 0.46
CA HIS A 28 -7.89 0.01 -0.03
C HIS A 28 -6.50 0.28 0.55
N VAL A 29 -5.93 -0.67 1.30
CA VAL A 29 -4.67 -0.43 2.00
C VAL A 29 -3.81 -1.69 1.96
N LEU A 30 -2.53 -1.52 1.66
CA LEU A 30 -1.51 -2.53 1.84
C LEU A 30 -0.56 -2.05 2.93
N TRP A 31 -0.55 -2.77 4.05
CA TRP A 31 0.37 -2.57 5.14
C TRP A 31 1.59 -3.46 4.96
N CYS A 32 2.77 -2.89 5.20
CA CYS A 32 4.03 -3.62 5.25
C CYS A 32 4.73 -3.25 6.55
N HIS A 33 5.17 -4.25 7.30
CA HIS A 33 5.99 -4.06 8.48
C HIS A 33 7.42 -4.42 8.13
N GLY A 34 8.33 -3.50 8.44
CA GLY A 34 9.72 -3.64 8.07
C GLY A 34 10.66 -3.14 9.14
N ARG A 35 11.94 -3.37 8.88
CA ARG A 35 13.05 -2.96 9.73
C ARG A 35 14.19 -2.45 8.86
N LEU A 36 14.77 -1.31 9.24
CA LEU A 36 15.94 -0.77 8.57
C LEU A 36 17.16 -1.64 8.88
N SER A 37 17.84 -2.13 7.85
CA SER A 37 18.98 -3.05 8.01
C SER A 37 20.17 -2.39 8.73
N LYS A 38 20.32 -1.06 8.61
CA LYS A 38 21.43 -0.31 9.21
C LYS A 38 21.25 0.00 10.70
N SER A 39 20.04 0.39 11.11
CA SER A 39 19.75 0.80 12.49
C SER A 39 19.02 -0.26 13.30
N GLY A 40 18.41 -1.24 12.64
CA GLY A 40 17.47 -2.18 13.27
C GLY A 40 16.15 -1.53 13.67
N GLU A 41 15.89 -0.28 13.27
CA GLU A 41 14.67 0.43 13.61
C GLU A 41 13.48 -0.16 12.86
N GLU A 42 12.41 -0.47 13.59
CA GLU A 42 11.19 -1.02 13.05
C GLU A 42 10.22 0.07 12.63
N PHE A 43 9.54 -0.14 11.50
CA PHE A 43 8.59 0.80 10.94
C PHE A 43 7.44 0.08 10.24
N SER A 44 6.36 0.82 9.99
CA SER A 44 5.21 0.34 9.23
C SER A 44 4.89 1.30 8.09
N VAL A 45 4.63 0.77 6.91
CA VAL A 45 4.23 1.53 5.70
C VAL A 45 2.83 1.13 5.33
N ALA A 46 1.94 2.13 5.20
CA ALA A 46 0.60 1.94 4.67
C ALA A 46 0.53 2.57 3.27
N ASN A 47 0.42 1.74 2.24
CA ASN A 47 0.13 2.17 0.88
C ASN A 47 -1.39 2.21 0.69
N ILE A 48 -1.96 3.39 0.50
CA ILE A 48 -3.41 3.60 0.49
C ILE A 48 -3.87 3.93 -0.93
N TYR A 49 -4.80 3.13 -1.46
CA TYR A 49 -5.56 3.46 -2.66
C TYR A 49 -6.82 4.18 -2.24
N ALA A 50 -6.83 5.52 -2.32
CA ALA A 50 -8.05 6.27 -2.13
C ALA A 50 -9.03 5.92 -3.27
N PRO A 51 -10.17 5.25 -2.99
CA PRO A 51 -11.17 5.06 -4.02
C PRO A 51 -11.67 6.44 -4.44
N CYS A 52 -11.57 6.75 -5.73
CA CYS A 52 -12.23 7.91 -6.29
C CYS A 52 -13.73 7.61 -6.27
N ASP A 53 -14.40 7.89 -5.15
CA ASP A 53 -15.85 7.82 -5.08
C ASP A 53 -16.40 9.03 -5.85
N PRO A 54 -17.10 8.85 -6.98
CA PRO A 54 -17.75 9.95 -7.67
C PRO A 54 -18.80 10.64 -6.80
N ARG A 55 -19.26 10.01 -5.71
CA ARG A 55 -20.27 10.56 -4.80
C ARG A 55 -19.74 11.66 -3.87
N ALA A 56 -18.43 11.92 -3.83
CA ALA A 56 -17.87 13.03 -3.05
C ALA A 56 -18.12 14.42 -3.67
N LYS A 57 -18.72 14.48 -4.87
CA LYS A 57 -19.46 15.67 -5.33
C LYS A 57 -20.94 15.35 -5.29
N GLN A 58 -21.53 15.37 -4.10
CA GLN A 58 -22.98 15.61 -4.03
C GLN A 58 -23.18 17.04 -4.56
N GLU A 59 -23.84 17.11 -5.70
CA GLU A 59 -24.14 18.31 -6.47
C GLU A 59 -24.92 19.32 -5.63
N LEU A 60 -24.61 20.60 -5.86
CA LEU A 60 -25.39 21.83 -5.65
C LEU A 60 -26.33 21.90 -4.42
#